data_AF-A0A2N3WHB0-F1
#
_entry.id   AF-A0A2N3WHB0-F1
#
_cell.length_a   1.000
_cell.length_b   1.000
_cell.length_c   1.000
_cell.angle_alpha   90.00
_cell.angle_beta   90.00
_cell.angle_gamma   90.00
#
_symmetry.space_group_name_H-M   'P 1'
#
loop_
_entity.id
_entity.type
_entity.pdbx_description
1 polymer ?
#
loop_
_entity_poly.entity_id
_entity_poly.type
_entity_poly.pdbx_seq_one_letter_code
_entity_poly.pdbx_strand_id
1 'polypeptide(L)'
;MSSLAQQTKAAALPPRPSDLPIAGTDPCDLLGQAQLDLLKVTSVPRKAAEAKDGPTCVFDSDKTEPFHALHLRIVSADVQEWLTGSRRKNSMTTAPTSVEGYPAITNYRAAGTPADCEVLVGVAAGQTIAAQEFAVTAGAFSQPQLCDIATQAAGLAVQGLKNRT
;
A
#
# COMPACT_ATOMS: atom_id res chain seq x y z
N MET A 1 9.23 6.54 -36.15
CA MET A 1 9.80 5.78 -35.02
C MET A 1 9.16 6.24 -33.70
N SER A 2 7.84 6.08 -33.53
CA SER A 2 7.14 6.74 -32.39
C SER A 2 6.21 5.85 -31.58
N SER A 3 6.03 4.57 -31.92
CA SER A 3 5.11 3.69 -31.16
C SER A 3 5.79 3.08 -29.92
N LEU A 4 7.04 2.61 -30.04
CA LEU A 4 7.76 1.96 -28.92
C LEU A 4 8.14 2.93 -27.78
N ALA A 5 8.44 4.20 -28.07
CA ALA A 5 8.80 5.20 -27.06
C ALA A 5 7.59 5.65 -26.21
N GLN A 6 6.37 5.58 -26.76
CA GLN A 6 5.15 5.89 -26.02
C GLN A 6 4.67 4.67 -25.20
N GLN A 7 4.93 3.46 -25.70
CA GLN A 7 4.58 2.23 -25.00
C GLN A 7 5.50 1.95 -23.79
N THR A 8 6.77 2.38 -23.85
CA THR A 8 7.71 2.32 -22.71
C THR A 8 7.38 3.33 -21.62
N LYS A 9 6.82 4.50 -21.97
CA LYS A 9 6.39 5.50 -21.00
C LYS A 9 5.16 5.07 -20.18
N ALA A 10 4.30 4.21 -20.75
CA ALA A 10 3.10 3.69 -20.07
C ALA A 10 3.41 2.67 -18.95
N ALA A 11 4.62 2.10 -18.92
CA ALA A 11 5.08 1.18 -17.88
C ALA A 11 6.05 1.82 -16.87
N ALA A 12 6.43 3.08 -17.08
CA ALA A 12 7.42 3.76 -16.26
C ALA A 12 6.73 4.49 -15.11
N LEU A 13 7.05 4.11 -13.87
CA LEU A 13 6.65 4.84 -12.67
C LEU A 13 7.39 6.19 -12.60
N PRO A 14 6.81 7.23 -11.99
CA PRO A 14 7.49 8.51 -11.82
C PRO A 14 8.77 8.34 -10.97
N PRO A 15 9.78 9.20 -11.13
CA PRO A 15 10.95 9.17 -10.26
C PRO A 15 10.57 9.50 -8.81
N ARG A 16 11.32 8.95 -7.85
CA ARG A 16 11.20 9.31 -6.43
C ARG A 16 11.66 10.78 -6.22
N PRO A 17 10.97 11.58 -5.38
CA PRO A 17 11.43 12.91 -5.01
C PRO A 17 12.75 12.89 -4.22
N SER A 18 12.88 11.91 -3.32
CA SER A 18 14.07 11.59 -2.52
C SER A 18 13.94 10.16 -2.01
N ASP A 19 15.04 9.51 -1.64
CA ASP A 19 14.96 8.20 -0.98
C ASP A 19 14.56 8.36 0.49
N LEU A 20 13.60 7.56 0.95
CA LEU A 20 13.22 7.39 2.36
C LEU A 20 13.55 5.95 2.76
N PRO A 21 14.73 5.69 3.34
CA PRO A 21 15.10 4.35 3.76
C PRO A 21 14.19 3.84 4.88
N ILE A 22 13.62 2.65 4.72
CA ILE A 22 12.67 2.04 5.68
C ILE A 22 13.19 0.76 6.34
N ALA A 23 14.44 0.38 6.09
CA ALA A 23 15.06 -0.78 6.73
C ALA A 23 15.06 -0.62 8.26
N GLY A 24 14.61 -1.65 8.97
CA GLY A 24 14.53 -1.63 10.45
C GLY A 24 13.37 -0.79 11.02
N THR A 25 12.54 -0.18 10.19
CA THR A 25 11.35 0.56 10.63
C THR A 25 10.28 -0.39 11.17
N ASP A 26 9.70 -0.06 12.33
CA ASP A 26 8.49 -0.72 12.81
C ASP A 26 7.25 -0.08 12.17
N PRO A 27 6.46 -0.82 11.36
CA PRO A 27 5.28 -0.25 10.72
C PRO A 27 4.20 0.17 11.72
N CYS A 28 4.18 -0.35 12.95
CA CYS A 28 3.20 0.06 13.95
C CYS A 28 3.44 1.46 14.49
N ASP A 29 4.67 1.95 14.40
CA ASP A 29 5.01 3.28 14.89
C ASP A 29 4.74 4.36 13.85
N LEU A 30 4.51 4.02 12.58
CA LEU A 30 4.42 4.99 11.47
C LEU A 30 3.19 5.89 11.53
N LEU A 31 2.11 5.43 12.16
CA LEU A 31 0.85 6.15 12.25
C LEU A 31 0.59 6.51 13.71
N GLY A 32 0.57 7.82 14.01
CA GLY A 32 0.17 8.32 15.32
C GLY A 32 -1.34 8.34 15.49
N GLN A 33 -1.82 8.64 16.70
CA GLN A 33 -3.25 8.58 17.03
C GLN A 33 -4.13 9.41 16.09
N ALA A 34 -3.69 10.63 15.72
CA ALA A 34 -4.44 11.46 14.79
C ALA A 34 -4.61 10.81 13.40
N GLN A 35 -3.59 10.09 12.91
CA GLN A 35 -3.69 9.34 11.65
C GLN A 35 -4.62 8.13 11.79
N LEU A 36 -4.57 7.44 12.93
CA LEU A 36 -5.47 6.32 13.23
C LEU A 36 -6.94 6.77 13.27
N ASP A 37 -7.21 7.94 13.86
CA ASP A 37 -8.55 8.53 13.91
C ASP A 37 -9.06 8.87 12.51
N LEU A 38 -8.20 9.40 11.63
CA LEU A 38 -8.54 9.66 10.22
C LEU A 38 -8.89 8.38 9.46
N LEU A 39 -8.22 7.27 9.79
CA LEU A 39 -8.47 5.94 9.21
C LEU A 39 -9.60 5.18 9.93
N LYS A 40 -10.19 5.77 10.97
CA LYS A 40 -11.24 5.19 11.82
C LYS A 40 -10.83 3.86 12.46
N VAL A 41 -9.53 3.67 12.71
CA VAL A 41 -9.01 2.48 13.39
C VAL A 41 -9.53 2.47 14.82
N THR A 42 -10.13 1.36 15.24
CA THR A 42 -10.81 1.28 16.53
C THR A 42 -10.09 0.45 17.57
N SER A 43 -9.16 -0.39 17.13
CA SER A 43 -8.38 -1.31 17.96
C SER A 43 -6.93 -0.88 18.07
N VAL A 44 -6.24 -1.38 19.11
CA VAL A 44 -4.81 -1.11 19.32
C VAL A 44 -4.01 -1.76 18.18
N PRO A 45 -3.14 -1.01 17.48
CA PRO A 45 -2.30 -1.57 16.42
C PRO A 45 -1.45 -2.73 16.93
N ARG A 46 -1.29 -3.76 16.11
CA ARG A 46 -0.56 -4.98 16.50
C ARG A 46 0.30 -5.51 15.37
N LYS A 47 1.42 -6.13 15.73
CA LYS A 47 2.25 -6.85 14.76
C LYS A 47 1.50 -8.07 14.24
N ALA A 48 1.60 -8.34 12.95
CA ALA A 48 1.08 -9.58 12.39
C ALA A 48 1.89 -10.78 12.93
N ALA A 49 1.21 -11.87 13.29
CA ALA A 49 1.86 -13.10 13.76
C ALA A 49 2.70 -13.78 12.66
N GLU A 50 2.22 -13.71 11.41
CA GLU A 50 2.89 -14.29 10.24
C GLU A 50 3.17 -13.20 9.19
N ALA A 51 4.37 -12.61 9.26
CA ALA A 51 4.85 -11.64 8.29
C ALA A 51 5.39 -12.35 7.04
N LYS A 52 4.60 -12.39 5.95
CA LYS A 52 4.98 -13.10 4.70
C LYS A 52 6.04 -12.37 3.87
N ASP A 53 6.09 -11.05 3.93
CA ASP A 53 6.87 -10.22 2.99
C ASP A 53 7.57 -9.05 3.69
N GLY A 54 7.87 -9.24 4.98
CA GLY A 54 8.48 -8.25 5.87
C GLY A 54 7.57 -7.79 7.02
N PRO A 55 8.12 -7.00 7.97
CA PRO A 55 7.38 -6.53 9.14
C PRO A 55 6.04 -5.93 8.75
N THR A 56 4.98 -6.32 9.48
CA THR A 56 3.60 -5.92 9.19
C THR A 56 2.91 -5.47 10.46
N CYS A 57 2.28 -4.29 10.42
CA CYS A 57 1.33 -3.86 11.43
C CYS A 57 -0.10 -4.00 10.91
N VAL A 58 -1.00 -4.44 11.78
CA VAL A 58 -2.42 -4.60 11.53
C VAL A 58 -3.18 -3.55 12.34
N PHE A 59 -4.07 -2.85 11.67
CA PHE A 59 -4.94 -1.83 12.23
C PHE A 59 -6.39 -2.26 11.97
N ASP A 60 -7.08 -2.68 13.02
CA ASP A 60 -8.44 -3.23 12.92
C ASP A 60 -9.49 -2.13 13.20
N SER A 61 -10.50 -2.06 12.34
CA SER A 61 -11.72 -1.26 12.48
C SER A 61 -12.91 -2.19 12.68
N ASP A 62 -13.06 -2.65 13.93
CA ASP A 62 -13.86 -3.81 14.33
C ASP A 62 -14.89 -3.52 15.43
N LYS A 63 -15.05 -2.25 15.85
CA LYS A 63 -16.08 -1.90 16.85
C LYS A 63 -17.50 -1.85 16.29
N THR A 64 -17.67 -1.43 15.04
CA THR A 64 -18.99 -1.29 14.39
C THR A 64 -18.89 -1.69 12.92
N GLU A 65 -19.88 -2.42 12.42
CA GLU A 65 -19.95 -2.77 11.00
C GLU A 65 -20.09 -1.52 10.09
N PRO A 66 -19.55 -1.58 8.86
CA PRO A 66 -18.81 -2.70 8.29
C PRO A 66 -17.36 -2.78 8.80
N PHE A 67 -16.92 -3.98 9.15
CA PHE A 67 -15.57 -4.24 9.64
C PHE A 67 -14.57 -4.27 8.50
N HIS A 68 -13.39 -3.74 8.78
CA HIS A 68 -12.28 -3.72 7.84
C HIS A 68 -10.93 -3.71 8.59
N ALA A 69 -9.86 -4.03 7.88
CA ALA A 69 -8.53 -4.08 8.46
C ALA A 69 -7.49 -3.56 7.48
N LEU A 70 -6.61 -2.70 7.97
CA LEU A 70 -5.47 -2.19 7.22
C LEU A 70 -4.21 -2.96 7.65
N HIS A 71 -3.46 -3.46 6.67
CA HIS A 71 -2.13 -4.00 6.88
C HIS A 71 -1.10 -3.05 6.28
N LEU A 72 -0.20 -2.51 7.12
CA LEU A 72 0.94 -1.72 6.68
C LEU A 72 2.22 -2.55 6.77
N ARG A 73 2.95 -2.67 5.66
CA ARG A 73 4.12 -3.56 5.53
C ARG A 73 5.36 -2.84 5.05
N ILE A 74 6.49 -3.25 5.59
CA ILE A 74 7.84 -2.87 5.13
C ILE A 74 8.36 -4.00 4.24
N VAL A 75 8.47 -3.74 2.94
CA VAL A 75 8.84 -4.75 1.93
C VAL A 75 10.20 -4.45 1.32
N SER A 76 11.11 -5.43 1.39
CA SER A 76 12.45 -5.36 0.79
C SER A 76 12.43 -5.77 -0.69
N ALA A 77 11.70 -5.02 -1.51
CA ALA A 77 11.64 -5.16 -2.96
C ALA A 77 11.38 -3.82 -3.64
N ASP A 78 11.79 -3.66 -4.90
CA ASP A 78 11.46 -2.47 -5.68
C ASP A 78 10.01 -2.57 -6.20
N VAL A 79 9.26 -1.46 -6.13
CA VAL A 79 7.86 -1.40 -6.56
C VAL A 79 7.68 -1.82 -8.04
N GLN A 80 8.71 -1.66 -8.87
CA GLN A 80 8.71 -2.11 -10.26
C GLN A 80 8.54 -3.63 -10.43
N GLU A 81 8.85 -4.43 -9.41
CA GLU A 81 8.73 -5.88 -9.47
C GLU A 81 7.29 -6.36 -9.70
N TRP A 82 6.28 -5.58 -9.30
CA TRP A 82 4.88 -5.89 -9.54
C TRP A 82 4.41 -5.55 -10.95
N LEU A 83 5.10 -4.63 -11.64
CA LEU A 83 4.78 -4.25 -13.02
C LEU A 83 5.53 -5.11 -14.03
N THR A 84 6.81 -5.38 -13.80
CA THR A 84 7.69 -6.01 -14.81
C THR A 84 8.58 -7.12 -14.27
N GLY A 85 8.55 -7.39 -12.96
CA GLY A 85 9.42 -8.37 -12.30
C GLY A 85 8.70 -9.63 -11.82
N SER A 86 9.33 -10.31 -10.86
CA SER A 86 8.91 -11.61 -10.32
C SER A 86 7.61 -11.57 -9.51
N ARG A 87 7.18 -10.38 -9.06
CA ARG A 87 5.98 -10.19 -8.25
C ARG A 87 4.74 -9.91 -9.09
N ARG A 88 4.90 -9.68 -10.40
CA ARG A 88 3.78 -9.52 -11.34
C ARG A 88 2.95 -10.80 -11.40
N LYS A 89 1.64 -10.67 -11.24
CA LYS A 89 0.67 -11.78 -11.34
C LYS A 89 -0.43 -11.43 -12.33
N ASN A 90 -0.70 -12.31 -13.29
CA ASN A 90 -1.75 -12.09 -14.30
C ASN A 90 -3.17 -12.09 -13.72
N SER A 91 -3.36 -12.62 -12.51
CA SER A 91 -4.64 -12.61 -11.79
C SER A 91 -4.94 -11.28 -11.08
N MET A 92 -4.01 -10.33 -11.12
CA MET A 92 -4.13 -9.04 -10.45
C MET A 92 -4.35 -7.94 -11.48
N THR A 93 -5.18 -6.96 -11.12
CA THR A 93 -5.15 -5.64 -11.72
C THR A 93 -4.07 -4.84 -11.04
N THR A 94 -3.09 -4.38 -11.82
CA THR A 94 -2.00 -3.54 -11.34
C THR A 94 -1.94 -2.26 -12.19
N ALA A 95 -2.03 -1.11 -11.54
CA ALA A 95 -2.05 0.19 -12.23
C ALA A 95 -1.05 1.17 -11.59
N PRO A 96 -0.17 1.81 -12.39
CA PRO A 96 0.65 2.93 -11.94
C PRO A 96 -0.18 4.07 -11.33
N THR A 97 0.33 4.64 -10.24
CA THR A 97 -0.20 5.84 -9.59
C THR A 97 0.96 6.61 -8.92
N SER A 98 0.63 7.60 -8.11
CA SER A 98 1.58 8.30 -7.24
C SER A 98 0.95 8.54 -5.88
N VAL A 99 1.74 8.37 -4.82
CA VAL A 99 1.35 8.71 -3.45
C VAL A 99 2.37 9.67 -2.92
N GLU A 100 1.96 10.86 -2.46
CA GLU A 100 2.88 11.81 -1.82
C GLU A 100 4.08 12.23 -2.69
N GLY A 101 3.92 12.15 -4.02
CA GLY A 101 4.96 12.40 -5.03
C GLY A 101 5.84 11.18 -5.37
N TYR A 102 5.69 10.06 -4.67
CA TYR A 102 6.46 8.84 -4.87
C TYR A 102 5.82 7.92 -5.92
N PRO A 103 6.64 7.11 -6.63
CA PRO A 103 6.13 6.04 -7.48
C PRO A 103 5.31 5.06 -6.66
N ALA A 104 4.09 4.83 -7.12
CA ALA A 104 3.21 3.88 -6.48
C ALA A 104 2.44 3.05 -7.51
N ILE A 105 1.88 1.95 -7.05
CA ILE A 105 0.92 1.16 -7.81
C ILE A 105 -0.26 0.81 -6.93
N THR A 106 -1.43 0.72 -7.55
CA THR A 106 -2.59 0.05 -6.98
C THR A 106 -2.61 -1.39 -7.49
N ASN A 107 -2.88 -2.35 -6.62
CA ASN A 107 -2.81 -3.78 -6.89
C ASN A 107 -3.97 -4.50 -6.18
N TYR A 108 -4.83 -5.19 -6.92
CA TYR A 108 -5.95 -5.95 -6.37
C TYR A 108 -6.36 -7.09 -7.31
N ARG A 109 -7.18 -8.02 -6.84
CA ARG A 109 -7.65 -9.15 -7.67
C ARG A 109 -8.51 -8.65 -8.84
N ALA A 110 -8.24 -9.13 -10.05
CA ALA A 110 -8.92 -8.63 -11.25
C ALA A 110 -10.43 -9.00 -11.36
N ALA A 111 -10.89 -10.01 -10.62
CA ALA A 111 -12.26 -10.51 -10.70
C ALA A 111 -12.75 -11.06 -9.36
N GLY A 112 -14.08 -11.11 -9.19
CA GLY A 112 -14.75 -11.58 -7.99
C GLY A 112 -15.26 -10.44 -7.10
N THR A 113 -15.77 -10.78 -5.92
CA THR A 113 -16.18 -9.80 -4.91
C THR A 113 -14.93 -9.06 -4.39
N PRO A 114 -14.95 -7.71 -4.32
CA PRO A 114 -13.87 -6.95 -3.72
C PRO A 114 -13.61 -7.43 -2.30
N ALA A 115 -12.35 -7.83 -2.04
CA ALA A 115 -11.92 -8.37 -0.76
C ALA A 115 -10.76 -7.56 -0.19
N ASP A 116 -9.93 -6.97 -1.06
CA ASP A 116 -8.84 -6.11 -0.67
C ASP A 116 -8.51 -5.07 -1.75
N CYS A 117 -7.72 -4.08 -1.35
CA CYS A 117 -6.91 -3.29 -2.26
C CYS A 117 -5.55 -3.00 -1.64
N GLU A 118 -4.48 -3.24 -2.39
CA GLU A 118 -3.11 -2.96 -1.98
C GLU A 118 -2.58 -1.74 -2.74
N VAL A 119 -1.97 -0.80 -2.02
CA VAL A 119 -1.21 0.31 -2.57
C VAL A 119 0.25 0.14 -2.16
N LEU A 120 1.12 0.01 -3.15
CA LEU A 120 2.55 -0.18 -2.96
C LEU A 120 3.28 1.10 -3.36
N VAL A 121 4.07 1.67 -2.45
CA VAL A 121 4.82 2.90 -2.68
C VAL A 121 6.31 2.62 -2.61
N GLY A 122 7.01 2.81 -3.72
CA GLY A 122 8.47 2.68 -3.79
C GLY A 122 9.13 3.89 -3.15
N VAL A 123 9.65 3.74 -1.94
CA VAL A 123 10.17 4.86 -1.13
C VAL A 123 11.68 4.98 -1.16
N ALA A 124 12.41 3.91 -1.44
CA ALA A 124 13.83 3.90 -1.76
C ALA A 124 14.15 2.75 -2.72
N ALA A 125 15.36 2.69 -3.27
CA ALA A 125 15.75 1.60 -4.15
C ALA A 125 15.61 0.24 -3.44
N GLY A 126 14.84 -0.69 -4.03
CA GLY A 126 14.61 -2.00 -3.43
C GLY A 126 13.77 -1.98 -2.14
N GLN A 127 13.06 -0.89 -1.85
CA GLN A 127 12.28 -0.72 -0.64
C GLN A 127 10.90 -0.13 -0.94
N THR A 128 9.86 -0.85 -0.50
CA THR A 128 8.46 -0.53 -0.78
C THR A 128 7.64 -0.57 0.51
N ILE A 129 6.77 0.42 0.69
CA ILE A 129 5.70 0.37 1.71
C ILE A 129 4.46 -0.21 1.04
N ALA A 130 3.86 -1.23 1.64
CA ALA A 130 2.57 -1.74 1.18
C ALA A 130 1.49 -1.41 2.21
N ALA A 131 0.49 -0.65 1.80
CA ALA A 131 -0.75 -0.45 2.55
C ALA A 131 -1.84 -1.30 1.89
N GLN A 132 -2.35 -2.31 2.58
CA GLN A 132 -3.38 -3.20 2.06
C GLN A 132 -4.61 -3.13 2.93
N GLU A 133 -5.70 -2.64 2.35
CA GLU A 133 -7.00 -2.60 3.00
C GLU A 133 -7.76 -3.89 2.71
N PHE A 134 -8.37 -4.49 3.73
CA PHE A 134 -9.17 -5.70 3.64
C PHE A 134 -10.61 -5.44 4.05
N ALA A 135 -11.56 -5.89 3.22
CA ALA A 135 -12.95 -6.02 3.62
C ALA A 135 -13.10 -7.25 4.52
N VAL A 136 -13.34 -7.04 5.82
CA VAL A 136 -13.65 -8.12 6.76
C VAL A 136 -15.14 -8.47 6.68
N THR A 137 -16.01 -7.46 6.63
CA THR A 137 -17.42 -7.67 6.29
C THR A 137 -17.57 -7.85 4.77
N ALA A 138 -17.80 -9.09 4.34
CA ALA A 138 -17.88 -9.44 2.92
C ALA A 138 -18.96 -8.63 2.17
N GLY A 139 -18.58 -8.06 1.02
CA GLY A 139 -19.48 -7.31 0.16
C GLY A 139 -19.88 -5.92 0.65
N ALA A 140 -19.36 -5.46 1.79
CA ALA A 140 -19.70 -4.15 2.34
C ALA A 140 -18.95 -2.98 1.67
N PHE A 141 -17.87 -3.26 0.95
CA PHE A 141 -17.04 -2.26 0.30
C PHE A 141 -16.95 -2.52 -1.20
N SER A 142 -17.02 -1.45 -1.97
CA SER A 142 -16.64 -1.45 -3.38
C SER A 142 -15.11 -1.44 -3.53
N GLN A 143 -14.61 -1.88 -4.69
CA GLN A 143 -13.17 -1.85 -4.99
C GLN A 143 -12.56 -0.43 -4.87
N PRO A 144 -13.21 0.65 -5.40
CA PRO A 144 -12.68 2.00 -5.22
C PRO A 144 -12.58 2.41 -3.75
N GLN A 145 -13.57 2.11 -2.91
CA GLN A 145 -13.52 2.44 -1.48
C GLN A 145 -12.33 1.78 -0.78
N LEU A 146 -12.05 0.50 -1.05
CA LEU A 146 -10.88 -0.18 -0.49
C LEU A 146 -9.58 0.48 -0.95
N CYS A 147 -9.49 0.83 -2.24
CA CYS A 147 -8.30 1.48 -2.79
C CYS A 147 -8.10 2.91 -2.27
N ASP A 148 -9.18 3.66 -2.03
CA ASP A 148 -9.12 5.01 -1.47
C ASP A 148 -8.58 4.97 -0.03
N ILE A 149 -9.07 4.03 0.79
CA ILE A 149 -8.58 3.83 2.16
C ILE A 149 -7.10 3.40 2.15
N ALA A 150 -6.74 2.41 1.32
CA ALA A 150 -5.35 1.98 1.18
C ALA A 150 -4.43 3.11 0.70
N THR A 151 -4.89 3.96 -0.22
CA THR A 151 -4.14 5.13 -0.71
C THR A 151 -3.97 6.16 0.38
N GLN A 152 -5.02 6.46 1.16
CA GLN A 152 -4.96 7.37 2.29
C GLN A 152 -3.94 6.86 3.34
N ALA A 153 -4.02 5.57 3.70
CA ALA A 153 -3.10 4.95 4.63
C ALA A 153 -1.64 5.01 4.16
N ALA A 154 -1.39 4.70 2.88
CA ALA A 154 -0.07 4.82 2.27
C ALA A 154 0.46 6.26 2.33
N GLY A 155 -0.39 7.24 2.03
CA GLY A 155 -0.02 8.66 2.11
C GLY A 155 0.36 9.08 3.53
N LEU A 156 -0.44 8.71 4.53
CA LEU A 156 -0.15 8.99 5.93
C LEU A 156 1.16 8.32 6.40
N ALA A 157 1.42 7.08 5.96
CA ALA A 157 2.66 6.39 6.29
C ALA A 157 3.89 7.08 5.66
N VAL A 158 3.81 7.51 4.40
CA VAL A 158 4.90 8.25 3.73
C VAL A 158 5.13 9.60 4.41
N GLN A 159 4.07 10.33 4.77
CA GLN A 159 4.19 11.57 5.55
C GLN A 159 4.84 11.31 6.92
N GLY A 160 4.45 10.22 7.60
CA GLY A 160 5.05 9.79 8.86
C GLY A 160 6.55 9.51 8.76
N LEU A 161 7.03 9.00 7.63
CA LEU A 161 8.46 8.82 7.35
C LEU A 161 9.18 10.13 7.05
N LYS A 162 8.61 10.99 6.21
CA LYS A 162 9.17 12.31 5.89
C LYS A 162 9.44 13.15 7.14
N ASN A 163 8.62 12.97 8.19
CA ASN A 163 8.77 13.69 9.45
C ASN A 163 9.86 13.12 10.38
N ARG A 164 10.47 11.97 10.05
CA ARG A 164 11.51 11.29 10.85
C ARG A 164 12.92 11.43 10.26
N THR A 165 12.99 11.71 8.96
CA THR A 165 14.23 11.86 8.17
C THR A 165 14.61 13.33 8.05
#